data_AF-A0A5B8BQW1-F1
#
_entry.id   AF-A0A5B8BQW1-F1
#
_cell.length_a   1.000
_cell.length_b   1.000
_cell.length_c   1.000
_cell.angle_alpha   90.00
_cell.angle_beta   90.00
_cell.angle_gamma   90.00
#
_symmetry.space_group_name_H-M   'P 1'
#
loop_
_entity.id
_entity.type
_entity.pdbx_description
1 polymer ?
#
loop_
_entity_poly.entity_id
_entity_poly.type
_entity_poly.pdbx_seq_one_letter_code
_entity_poly.pdbx_strand_id
1 'polypeptide(L)'
;MGHLMHPTGPRHARRICVALATLAALLLPAPAQAERDEVANWPATCAEAVARLTFELPAEERRRLAAMPEQNLPLLHHGYGTHIRNSFGLWLGNIALARDCTGAALPHPDEASMAIIRALWLSLQP
;
A
#
# COMPACT_ATOMS: atom_id res chain seq x y z
N MET A 1 3.35 -65.29 57.47
CA MET A 1 2.91 -64.14 58.28
C MET A 1 3.68 -62.91 57.80
N GLY A 2 3.14 -62.23 56.79
CA GLY A 2 3.74 -61.04 56.19
C GLY A 2 2.87 -59.83 56.50
N HIS A 3 3.48 -58.77 57.03
CA HIS A 3 2.79 -57.57 57.47
C HIS A 3 2.64 -56.60 56.29
N LEU A 4 1.39 -56.23 55.98
CA LEU A 4 1.03 -55.07 55.17
C LEU A 4 1.10 -53.82 56.05
N MET A 5 1.68 -52.72 55.54
CA MET A 5 1.06 -51.38 55.54
C MET A 5 1.94 -50.32 54.85
N HIS A 6 1.40 -49.75 53.77
CA HIS A 6 1.68 -48.44 53.15
C HIS A 6 1.12 -47.30 54.06
N PRO A 7 1.40 -45.96 53.90
CA PRO A 7 1.12 -45.21 52.65
C PRO A 7 1.80 -43.82 52.34
N THR A 8 1.64 -43.43 51.06
CA THR A 8 1.30 -42.10 50.45
C THR A 8 2.12 -40.80 50.66
N GLY A 9 2.48 -40.16 49.52
CA GLY A 9 2.76 -38.71 49.33
C GLY A 9 2.93 -38.33 47.83
N PRO A 10 2.64 -37.09 47.37
CA PRO A 10 1.93 -36.87 46.09
C PRO A 10 2.74 -36.48 44.84
N ARG A 11 2.34 -37.08 43.72
CA ARG A 11 1.89 -36.53 42.41
C ARG A 11 2.18 -35.06 41.99
N HIS A 12 2.80 -34.95 40.80
CA HIS A 12 2.81 -33.86 39.79
C HIS A 12 3.71 -32.62 40.00
N ALA A 13 4.60 -32.37 39.04
CA ALA A 13 4.55 -31.11 38.28
C ALA A 13 5.25 -31.24 36.91
N ARG A 14 4.55 -30.76 35.88
CA ARG A 14 4.89 -30.72 34.46
C ARG A 14 6.09 -29.81 34.16
N ARG A 15 6.87 -30.22 33.17
CA ARG A 15 7.49 -29.46 32.06
C ARG A 15 7.31 -27.94 32.09
N ILE A 16 8.42 -27.19 31.96
CA ILE A 16 8.45 -25.95 31.16
C ILE A 16 9.73 -25.95 30.31
N CYS A 17 9.58 -26.35 29.04
CA CYS A 17 10.37 -25.78 27.95
C CYS A 17 9.58 -24.58 27.44
N VAL A 18 10.11 -23.35 27.51
CA VAL A 18 9.81 -22.30 26.51
C VAL A 18 11.05 -21.43 26.34
N ALA A 19 11.40 -21.22 25.09
CA ALA A 19 12.60 -20.59 24.58
C ALA A 19 12.74 -19.11 24.96
N LEU A 20 13.97 -18.69 25.23
CA LEU A 20 14.40 -17.30 25.19
C LEU A 20 14.50 -16.87 23.72
N ALA A 21 13.38 -16.44 23.15
CA ALA A 21 13.37 -15.68 21.92
C ALA A 21 12.25 -14.64 22.03
N THR A 22 12.59 -13.38 22.30
CA THR A 22 11.97 -12.18 21.71
C THR A 22 12.39 -10.91 22.46
N LEU A 23 13.38 -10.19 21.92
CA LEU A 23 13.49 -8.73 22.16
C LEU A 23 13.36 -7.91 20.85
N ALA A 24 13.38 -8.56 19.68
CA ALA A 24 13.26 -7.89 18.39
C ALA A 24 11.82 -7.69 17.89
N ALA A 25 10.82 -8.34 18.50
CA ALA A 25 9.43 -8.30 18.03
C ALA A 25 8.64 -7.05 18.48
N LEU A 26 9.22 -6.18 19.32
CA LEU A 26 8.51 -5.04 19.92
C LEU A 26 8.65 -3.70 19.15
N LEU A 27 9.37 -3.68 18.01
CA LEU A 27 9.61 -2.45 17.23
C LEU A 27 8.98 -2.43 15.82
N LEU A 28 8.25 -3.46 15.41
CA LEU A 28 7.49 -3.41 14.16
C LEU A 28 6.10 -2.83 14.45
N PRO A 29 5.69 -1.72 13.79
CA PRO A 29 4.33 -1.21 13.96
C PRO A 29 3.34 -2.32 13.61
N ALA A 30 2.29 -2.46 14.41
CA ALA A 30 1.22 -3.40 14.11
C ALA A 30 0.66 -3.11 12.70
N PRO A 31 0.29 -4.14 11.92
CA PRO A 31 -0.12 -3.98 10.52
C PRO A 31 -1.24 -2.93 10.33
N ALA A 32 -2.13 -2.80 11.30
CA ALA A 32 -3.22 -1.82 11.27
C ALA A 32 -2.76 -0.36 11.32
N GLN A 33 -1.61 -0.05 11.94
CA GLN A 33 -1.10 1.33 11.98
C GLN A 33 -0.46 1.71 10.64
N ALA A 34 0.34 0.82 10.05
CA ALA A 34 0.96 1.05 8.75
C ALA A 34 -0.10 1.27 7.65
N GLU A 35 -1.19 0.49 7.66
CA GLU A 35 -2.31 0.67 6.72
C GLU A 35 -3.01 2.01 6.90
N ARG A 36 -3.23 2.47 8.15
CA ARG A 36 -3.81 3.80 8.40
C ARG A 36 -2.90 4.92 7.92
N ASP A 37 -1.59 4.79 8.15
CA ASP A 37 -0.61 5.78 7.72
C ASP A 37 -0.51 5.84 6.20
N GLU A 38 -0.63 4.69 5.53
CA GLU A 38 -0.68 4.59 4.07
C GLU A 38 -1.94 5.27 3.49
N VAL A 39 -3.12 4.95 4.04
CA VAL A 39 -4.39 5.61 3.64
C VAL A 39 -4.32 7.12 3.88
N ALA A 40 -3.79 7.56 5.03
CA ALA A 40 -3.63 8.97 5.34
C ALA A 40 -2.65 9.69 4.41
N ASN A 41 -1.75 8.95 3.75
CA ASN A 41 -0.76 9.49 2.84
C ASN A 41 -1.19 9.45 1.37
N TRP A 42 -2.33 8.85 1.01
CA TRP A 42 -2.78 8.88 -0.39
C TRP A 42 -3.15 10.30 -0.83
N PRO A 43 -2.85 10.69 -2.08
CA PRO A 43 -3.38 11.94 -2.62
C PRO A 43 -4.91 11.86 -2.71
N ALA A 44 -5.60 12.94 -2.38
CA ALA A 44 -7.05 13.03 -2.44
C ALA A 44 -7.57 13.74 -3.70
N THR A 45 -6.68 14.46 -4.39
CA THR A 45 -7.01 15.19 -5.63
C THR A 45 -6.07 14.81 -6.79
N CYS A 46 -6.54 15.03 -8.02
CA CYS A 46 -5.77 14.88 -9.24
C CYS A 46 -4.51 15.75 -9.21
N ALA A 47 -4.64 16.99 -8.73
CA ALA A 47 -3.53 17.92 -8.60
C ALA A 47 -2.45 17.41 -7.64
N GLU A 48 -2.83 16.87 -6.47
CA GLU A 48 -1.90 16.27 -5.52
C GLU A 48 -1.20 15.04 -6.08
N ALA A 49 -1.94 14.17 -6.78
CA ALA A 49 -1.39 12.99 -7.44
C ALA A 49 -0.35 13.38 -8.51
N VAL A 50 -0.66 14.37 -9.35
CA VAL A 50 0.27 14.90 -10.36
C VAL A 50 1.49 15.55 -9.72
N ALA A 51 1.32 16.34 -8.66
CA ALA A 51 2.42 16.97 -7.94
C ALA A 51 3.36 15.92 -7.33
N ARG A 52 2.80 14.86 -6.71
CA ARG A 52 3.57 13.74 -6.17
C ARG A 52 4.37 13.02 -7.26
N LEU A 53 3.73 12.64 -8.35
CA LEU A 53 4.42 11.99 -9.47
C LEU A 53 5.52 12.90 -10.05
N THR A 54 5.24 14.19 -10.21
CA THR A 54 6.24 15.14 -10.72
C THR A 54 7.47 15.24 -9.82
N PHE A 55 7.26 15.19 -8.50
CA PHE A 55 8.33 15.19 -7.51
C PHE A 55 9.14 13.89 -7.52
N GLU A 56 8.47 12.74 -7.62
CA GLU A 56 9.09 11.40 -7.56
C GLU A 56 9.82 11.02 -8.86
N LEU A 57 9.31 11.47 -10.01
CA LEU A 57 9.86 11.08 -11.31
C LEU A 57 11.18 11.81 -11.60
N PRO A 58 12.25 11.10 -12.01
CA PRO A 58 13.48 11.72 -12.47
C PRO A 58 13.26 12.68 -13.65
N ALA A 59 14.13 13.69 -13.80
CA ALA A 59 14.00 14.67 -14.88
C ALA A 59 14.02 14.04 -16.29
N GLU A 60 14.78 12.97 -16.49
CA GLU A 60 14.82 12.23 -17.76
C GLU A 60 13.49 11.55 -18.08
N GLU A 61 12.89 10.94 -17.06
CA GLU A 61 11.60 10.28 -17.15
C GLU A 61 10.50 11.28 -17.52
N ARG A 62 10.49 12.44 -16.87
CA ARG A 62 9.56 13.54 -17.20
C ARG A 62 9.74 14.03 -18.63
N ARG A 63 10.98 14.18 -19.12
CA ARG A 63 11.23 14.55 -20.52
C ARG A 63 10.72 13.48 -21.50
N ARG A 64 10.89 12.20 -21.18
CA ARG A 64 10.36 11.10 -22.01
C ARG A 64 8.83 11.14 -22.07
N LEU A 65 8.18 11.37 -20.94
CA LEU A 65 6.72 11.53 -20.89
C LEU A 65 6.27 12.77 -21.68
N ALA A 66 6.92 13.92 -21.49
CA ALA A 66 6.59 15.15 -22.22
C ALA A 66 6.67 14.98 -23.75
N ALA A 67 7.67 14.23 -24.23
CA ALA A 67 7.86 13.93 -25.64
C ALA A 67 6.95 12.81 -26.18
N MET A 68 6.20 12.12 -25.31
CA MET A 68 5.31 11.03 -25.73
C MET A 68 4.08 11.60 -26.46
N PRO A 69 3.73 11.12 -27.66
CA PRO A 69 2.45 11.46 -28.30
C PRO A 69 1.27 11.04 -27.43
N GLU A 70 0.23 11.88 -27.32
CA GLU A 70 -0.94 11.60 -26.47
C GLU A 70 -1.58 10.23 -26.78
N GLN A 71 -1.65 9.85 -28.06
CA GLN A 71 -2.17 8.56 -28.53
C GLN A 71 -1.40 7.34 -28.01
N ASN A 72 -0.18 7.52 -27.51
CA ASN A 72 0.65 6.47 -26.93
C ASN A 72 0.51 6.36 -25.41
N LEU A 73 -0.16 7.31 -24.74
CA LEU A 73 -0.41 7.23 -23.29
C LEU A 73 -1.09 5.93 -22.84
N PRO A 74 -2.02 5.32 -23.61
CA PRO A 74 -2.60 4.01 -23.23
C PRO A 74 -1.57 2.90 -23.03
N LEU A 75 -0.38 2.98 -23.66
CA LEU A 75 0.70 2.00 -23.47
C LEU A 75 1.26 2.02 -22.03
N LEU A 76 1.03 3.11 -21.29
CA LEU A 76 1.46 3.27 -19.90
C LEU A 76 0.53 2.56 -18.91
N HIS A 77 -0.61 2.01 -19.36
CA HIS A 77 -1.66 1.43 -18.51
C HIS A 77 -1.16 0.32 -17.57
N HIS A 78 -0.31 -0.59 -18.05
CA HIS A 78 0.19 -1.71 -17.24
C HIS A 78 1.42 -1.36 -16.38
N GLY A 79 2.25 -0.41 -16.81
CA GLY A 79 3.41 0.05 -16.02
C GLY A 79 3.01 1.11 -15.02
N TYR A 80 2.96 2.36 -15.50
CA TYR A 80 2.56 3.53 -14.70
C TYR A 80 1.17 3.38 -14.10
N GLY A 81 0.19 2.93 -14.88
CA GLY A 81 -1.17 2.79 -14.38
C GLY A 81 -1.23 1.84 -13.20
N THR A 82 -0.54 0.70 -13.26
CA THR A 82 -0.49 -0.27 -12.15
C THR A 82 0.16 0.34 -10.91
N HIS A 83 1.29 1.03 -11.10
CA HIS A 83 1.97 1.70 -10.00
C HIS A 83 1.06 2.75 -9.32
N ILE A 84 0.37 3.59 -10.09
CA ILE A 84 -0.55 4.61 -9.58
C ILE A 84 -1.71 3.96 -8.82
N ARG A 85 -2.34 2.93 -9.39
CA ARG A 85 -3.49 2.25 -8.75
C ARG A 85 -3.13 1.66 -7.40
N ASN A 86 -1.94 1.08 -7.30
CA ASN A 86 -1.47 0.44 -6.08
C ASN A 86 -1.02 1.49 -5.05
N SER A 87 -0.23 2.48 -5.47
CA SER A 87 0.40 3.44 -4.55
C SER A 87 -0.57 4.51 -4.04
N PHE A 88 -1.62 4.82 -4.80
CA PHE A 88 -2.63 5.81 -4.42
C PHE A 88 -3.94 5.18 -3.93
N GLY A 89 -3.96 3.86 -3.71
CA GLY A 89 -5.10 3.17 -3.11
C GLY A 89 -6.37 3.14 -3.96
N LEU A 90 -6.25 3.22 -5.29
CA LEU A 90 -7.44 3.25 -6.17
C LEU A 90 -8.23 1.94 -6.08
N TRP A 91 -7.55 0.78 -5.95
CA TRP A 91 -8.22 -0.51 -5.70
C TRP A 91 -8.74 -0.67 -4.26
N LEU A 92 -8.24 0.14 -3.33
CA LEU A 92 -8.55 0.07 -1.90
C LEU A 92 -9.59 1.11 -1.48
N GLY A 93 -10.20 1.82 -2.43
CA GLY A 93 -11.32 2.73 -2.16
C GLY A 93 -10.93 4.18 -1.96
N ASN A 94 -9.83 4.67 -2.55
CA ASN A 94 -9.57 6.10 -2.67
C ASN A 94 -10.52 6.78 -3.67
N ILE A 95 -11.80 6.84 -3.29
CA ILE A 95 -12.88 7.37 -4.10
C ILE A 95 -12.75 8.89 -4.28
N ALA A 96 -12.15 9.60 -3.31
CA ALA A 96 -11.90 11.04 -3.41
C ALA A 96 -11.03 11.35 -4.62
N LEU A 97 -9.85 10.73 -4.71
CA LEU A 97 -8.94 10.89 -5.84
C LEU A 97 -9.60 10.51 -7.16
N ALA A 98 -10.24 9.32 -7.18
CA ALA A 98 -10.80 8.79 -8.41
C ALA A 98 -11.90 9.72 -8.97
N ARG A 99 -12.75 10.29 -8.10
CA ARG A 99 -13.80 11.25 -8.50
C ARG A 99 -13.22 12.57 -8.97
N ASP A 100 -12.24 13.11 -8.24
CA ASP A 100 -11.60 14.37 -8.59
C ASP A 100 -10.90 14.30 -9.96
N CYS A 101 -10.24 13.17 -10.26
CA CYS A 101 -9.55 12.98 -11.54
C CYS A 101 -10.49 12.76 -12.73
N THR A 102 -11.64 12.12 -12.53
CA THR A 102 -12.50 11.64 -13.64
C THR A 102 -13.80 12.43 -13.81
N GLY A 103 -14.27 13.09 -12.75
CA GLY A 103 -15.62 13.66 -12.67
C GLY A 103 -16.75 12.63 -12.59
N ALA A 104 -16.45 11.33 -12.61
CA ALA A 104 -17.45 10.27 -12.57
C ALA A 104 -17.91 10.01 -11.13
N ALA A 105 -19.20 9.68 -10.94
CA ALA A 105 -19.74 9.38 -9.61
C ALA A 105 -19.20 8.06 -9.03
N LEU A 106 -18.95 7.07 -9.90
CA LEU A 106 -18.42 5.74 -9.59
C LEU A 106 -17.29 5.38 -10.58
N PRO A 107 -16.11 5.99 -10.43
CA PRO A 107 -14.99 5.78 -11.34
C PRO A 107 -14.35 4.41 -11.18
N HIS A 108 -13.95 3.80 -12.30
CA HIS A 108 -13.12 2.60 -12.25
C HIS A 108 -11.65 2.97 -11.97
N PRO A 109 -10.91 2.19 -11.16
CA PRO A 109 -9.49 2.47 -10.86
C PRO A 109 -8.60 2.58 -12.11
N ASP A 110 -8.89 1.82 -13.17
CA ASP A 110 -8.17 1.95 -14.43
C ASP A 110 -8.40 3.30 -15.11
N GLU A 111 -9.65 3.76 -15.17
CA GLU A 111 -10.01 5.06 -15.73
C GLU A 111 -9.37 6.20 -14.93
N ALA A 112 -9.44 6.12 -13.60
CA ALA A 112 -8.82 7.10 -12.71
C ALA A 112 -7.30 7.17 -12.92
N SER A 113 -6.62 6.03 -13.02
CA SER A 113 -5.17 6.00 -13.28
C SER A 113 -4.80 6.57 -14.65
N MET A 114 -5.61 6.34 -15.69
CA MET A 114 -5.40 6.93 -17.01
C MET A 114 -5.66 8.44 -17.02
N ALA A 115 -6.66 8.92 -16.27
CA ALA A 115 -6.90 10.35 -16.08
C ALA A 115 -5.70 11.03 -15.40
N ILE A 116 -5.13 10.41 -14.37
CA ILE A 116 -3.91 10.91 -13.69
C ILE A 116 -2.72 10.94 -14.66
N ILE A 117 -2.50 9.87 -15.44
CA ILE A 117 -1.42 9.83 -16.45
C ILE A 117 -1.57 10.97 -17.46
N ARG A 118 -2.78 11.20 -17.95
CA ARG A 118 -3.07 12.28 -18.89
C ARG A 118 -2.85 13.66 -18.27
N ALA A 119 -3.29 13.86 -17.02
CA ALA A 119 -3.09 15.11 -16.29
C ALA A 119 -1.60 15.39 -16.03
N LEU A 120 -0.83 14.37 -15.65
CA LEU A 120 0.62 14.47 -15.53
C LEU A 120 1.25 14.85 -16.87
N TRP A 121 0.90 14.15 -17.95
CA TRP A 121 1.42 14.44 -19.28
C TRP A 121 1.14 15.88 -19.73
N LEU A 122 -0.09 16.38 -19.50
CA LEU A 122 -0.47 17.76 -19.77
C LEU A 122 0.36 18.77 -18.96
N SER A 123 0.64 18.48 -17.68
CA SER A 123 1.44 19.35 -16.82
C SER A 123 2.92 19.47 -17.24
N LEU A 124 3.39 18.53 -18.07
CA LEU A 124 4.75 18.49 -18.59
C LEU A 124 4.89 19.15 -19.96
N GLN A 125 3.79 19.58 -20.58
CA GLN A 125 3.82 20.30 -21.85
C GLN A 125 4.38 21.72 -21.64
N PRO A 126 5.07 22.28 -22.65
CA PRO A 126 5.62 23.64 -22.60
C PRO A 126 4.55 24.74 -22.60
#